data_AF-A0A445BDV5-F1
#
_entry.id   AF-A0A445BDV5-F1
#
_cell.length_a   1.000
_cell.length_b   1.000
_cell.length_c   1.000
_cell.angle_alpha   90.00
_cell.angle_beta   90.00
_cell.angle_gamma   90.00
#
_symmetry.space_group_name_H-M   'P 1'
#
loop_
_entity.id
_entity.type
_entity.pdbx_description
1 polymer ?
#
loop_
_entity_poly.entity_id
_entity_poly.type
_entity_poly.pdbx_seq_one_letter_code
_entity_poly.pdbx_strand_id
1 'polypeptide(L)'
;MRQKRRKVRKGSGASQLSTQLERIINVFEEEKANEIAHKNNVPSISTCLAVLKQLPGLEVGSDIFFIATRLMAKRSNREIFMGLEDSALQLDWLKTHSLAYVSGYLTAQLKV
;
A
#
# COMPACT_ATOMS: atom_id res chain seq x y z
N MET A 1 -11.94 -70.13 1.44
CA MET A 1 -12.31 -68.69 1.59
C MET A 1 -11.05 -67.83 1.50
N ARG A 2 -10.85 -67.07 0.42
CA ARG A 2 -9.64 -66.24 0.17
C ARG A 2 -9.82 -64.86 0.82
N GLN A 3 -9.09 -64.55 1.88
CA GLN A 3 -9.09 -63.21 2.48
C GLN A 3 -8.43 -62.19 1.54
N LYS A 4 -9.21 -61.24 1.07
CA LYS A 4 -8.76 -60.13 0.22
C LYS A 4 -8.09 -59.08 1.11
N ARG A 5 -6.76 -59.05 1.13
CA ARG A 5 -5.99 -58.01 1.87
C ARG A 5 -6.33 -56.63 1.31
N ARG A 6 -6.95 -55.77 2.12
CA ARG A 6 -7.14 -54.34 1.79
C ARG A 6 -5.78 -53.66 1.71
N LYS A 7 -5.39 -53.25 0.50
CA LYS A 7 -4.17 -52.48 0.25
C LYS A 7 -4.38 -51.07 0.81
N VAL A 8 -3.95 -50.84 2.05
CA VAL A 8 -3.87 -49.49 2.61
C VAL A 8 -2.84 -48.74 1.77
N ARG A 9 -3.29 -47.71 1.02
CA ARG A 9 -2.39 -46.77 0.33
C ARG A 9 -1.64 -46.00 1.42
N LYS A 10 -0.49 -46.52 1.82
CA LYS A 10 0.51 -45.79 2.59
C LYS A 10 1.13 -44.80 1.60
N GLY A 11 0.60 -43.58 1.55
CA GLY A 11 1.35 -42.48 0.94
C GLY A 11 2.69 -42.44 1.63
N SER A 12 3.78 -42.60 0.88
CA SER A 12 5.13 -42.51 1.44
C SER A 12 5.26 -41.14 2.11
N GLY A 13 5.88 -41.03 3.29
CA GLY A 13 6.09 -39.73 3.95
C GLY A 13 6.68 -38.68 3.00
N ALA A 14 7.50 -39.12 2.03
CA ALA A 14 8.02 -38.29 0.94
C ALA A 14 6.92 -37.64 0.08
N SER A 15 5.83 -38.35 -0.24
CA SER A 15 4.69 -37.80 -1.01
C SER A 15 3.86 -36.77 -0.23
N GLN A 16 3.81 -36.90 1.10
CA GLN A 16 3.15 -35.90 1.94
C GLN A 16 4.03 -34.65 2.07
N LEU A 17 5.34 -34.82 2.23
CA LEU A 17 6.31 -33.72 2.25
C LEU A 17 6.36 -32.98 0.91
N SER A 18 6.35 -33.68 -0.23
CA SER A 18 6.31 -33.03 -1.55
C SER A 18 5.06 -32.16 -1.72
N THR A 19 3.90 -32.68 -1.30
CA THR A 19 2.63 -31.93 -1.34
C THR A 19 2.69 -30.70 -0.43
N GLN A 20 3.33 -30.79 0.74
CA GLN A 20 3.48 -29.65 1.63
C GLN A 20 4.43 -28.59 1.06
N LEU A 21 5.52 -28.99 0.41
CA LEU A 21 6.43 -28.08 -0.26
C LEU A 21 5.75 -27.36 -1.45
N GLU A 22 4.98 -28.08 -2.27
CA GLU A 22 4.19 -27.48 -3.35
C GLU A 22 3.21 -26.43 -2.81
N ARG A 23 2.53 -26.70 -1.70
CA ARG A 23 1.65 -25.72 -1.05
C ARG A 23 2.40 -24.47 -0.59
N ILE A 24 3.59 -24.63 -0.01
CA ILE A 24 4.42 -23.49 0.44
C ILE A 24 4.88 -22.66 -0.76
N ILE A 25 5.32 -23.32 -1.83
CA ILE A 25 5.74 -22.64 -3.07
C ILE A 25 4.56 -21.84 -3.65
N ASN A 26 3.38 -22.45 -3.75
CA ASN A 26 2.19 -21.77 -4.27
C ASN A 26 1.80 -20.55 -3.43
N VAL A 27 1.76 -20.68 -2.10
CA VAL A 27 1.46 -19.54 -1.22
C VAL A 27 2.48 -18.42 -1.40
N PHE A 28 3.77 -18.76 -1.48
CA PHE A 28 4.81 -17.76 -1.69
C PHE A 28 4.71 -17.08 -3.06
N GLU A 29 4.39 -17.82 -4.12
CA GLU A 29 4.16 -17.26 -5.45
C GLU A 29 2.92 -16.36 -5.49
N GLU A 30 1.83 -16.75 -4.82
CA GLU A 30 0.63 -15.93 -4.66
C GLU A 30 0.89 -14.65 -3.86
N GLU A 31 1.61 -14.73 -2.74
CA GLU A 31 2.03 -13.57 -1.95
C GLU A 31 2.88 -12.61 -2.78
N LYS A 32 3.86 -13.15 -3.52
CA LYS A 32 4.72 -12.36 -4.40
C LYS A 32 3.93 -11.73 -5.55
N ALA A 33 2.97 -12.45 -6.14
CA ALA A 33 2.09 -11.92 -7.16
C ALA A 33 1.20 -10.79 -6.60
N ASN A 34 0.69 -10.94 -5.38
CA ASN A 34 -0.07 -9.92 -4.68
C ASN A 34 0.79 -8.70 -4.34
N GLU A 35 2.03 -8.87 -3.90
CA GLU A 35 2.97 -7.76 -3.69
C GLU A 35 3.27 -7.02 -4.99
N ILE A 36 3.45 -7.74 -6.10
CA ILE A 36 3.68 -7.13 -7.42
C ILE A 36 2.43 -6.39 -7.89
N ALA A 37 1.24 -6.96 -7.70
CA ALA A 37 -0.04 -6.33 -8.03
C ALA A 37 -0.27 -5.07 -7.20
N HIS A 38 -0.05 -5.13 -5.88
CA HIS A 38 -0.05 -3.95 -5.02
C HIS A 38 1.01 -2.95 -5.44
N LYS A 39 2.19 -3.42 -5.87
CA LYS A 39 3.24 -2.53 -6.33
C LYS A 39 2.87 -1.78 -7.61
N ASN A 40 2.12 -2.42 -8.49
CA ASN A 40 1.69 -1.89 -9.77
C ASN A 40 0.41 -1.05 -9.66
N ASN A 41 -0.41 -1.26 -8.63
CA ASN A 41 -1.64 -0.51 -8.37
C ASN A 41 -1.43 0.77 -7.56
N VAL A 42 -0.19 1.19 -7.34
CA VAL A 42 0.04 2.46 -6.64
C VAL A 42 -0.35 3.63 -7.53
N PRO A 43 -1.17 4.56 -7.02
CA PRO A 43 -1.53 5.77 -7.73
C PRO A 43 -0.29 6.52 -8.24
N SER A 44 -0.32 6.89 -9.52
CA SER A 44 0.71 7.73 -10.09
C SER A 44 0.64 9.15 -9.52
N ILE A 45 1.72 9.90 -9.64
CA ILE A 45 1.73 11.32 -9.23
C ILE A 45 0.66 12.09 -10.02
N SER A 46 0.49 11.81 -11.32
CA SER A 46 -0.51 12.49 -12.16
C SER A 46 -1.93 12.22 -11.67
N THR A 47 -2.25 10.99 -11.26
CA THR A 47 -3.55 10.64 -10.66
C THR A 47 -3.78 11.42 -9.37
N CYS A 48 -2.80 11.47 -8.46
CA CYS A 48 -2.93 12.23 -7.22
C CYS A 48 -3.10 13.73 -7.48
N LEU A 49 -2.37 14.31 -8.45
CA LEU A 49 -2.53 15.71 -8.83
C LEU A 49 -3.92 16.02 -9.41
N ALA A 50 -4.52 15.09 -10.15
CA ALA A 50 -5.88 15.25 -10.64
C ALA A 50 -6.89 15.34 -9.48
N VAL A 51 -6.74 14.46 -8.47
CA VAL A 51 -7.58 14.49 -7.25
C VAL A 51 -7.36 15.79 -6.47
N LEU A 52 -6.12 16.21 -6.25
CA LEU A 52 -5.82 17.46 -5.53
C LEU A 52 -6.47 18.69 -6.18
N LYS A 53 -6.50 18.77 -7.52
CA LYS A 53 -7.16 19.87 -8.24
C LYS A 53 -8.68 19.88 -8.11
N GLN A 54 -9.27 18.73 -7.80
CA GLN A 54 -10.72 18.57 -7.66
C GLN A 54 -11.16 18.51 -6.19
N LEU A 55 -10.21 18.53 -5.25
CA LEU A 55 -10.48 18.34 -3.83
C LEU A 55 -11.26 19.55 -3.26
N PRO A 56 -12.49 19.36 -2.77
CA PRO A 56 -13.27 20.45 -2.19
C PRO A 56 -12.54 21.09 -1.02
N GLY A 57 -12.48 22.43 -0.99
CA GLY A 57 -11.81 23.19 0.07
C GLY A 57 -10.29 23.27 -0.05
N LEU A 58 -9.68 22.68 -1.09
CA LEU A 58 -8.28 22.91 -1.43
C LEU A 58 -8.17 23.91 -2.58
N GLU A 59 -7.67 25.11 -2.28
CA GLU A 59 -7.43 26.12 -3.31
C GLU A 59 -6.17 25.77 -4.12
N VAL A 60 -6.33 25.64 -5.44
CA VAL A 60 -5.21 25.39 -6.36
C VAL A 60 -4.27 26.60 -6.36
N GLY A 61 -2.98 26.35 -6.11
CA GLY A 61 -1.96 27.40 -6.00
C GLY A 61 -1.76 27.94 -4.59
N SER A 62 -2.54 27.51 -3.59
CA SER A 62 -2.26 27.80 -2.19
C SER A 62 -0.98 27.11 -1.69
N ASP A 63 -0.42 27.56 -0.57
CA ASP A 63 0.74 26.92 0.06
C ASP A 63 0.47 25.45 0.39
N ILE A 64 -0.74 25.16 0.89
CA ILE A 64 -1.17 23.79 1.20
C ILE A 64 -1.20 22.94 -0.08
N PHE A 65 -1.63 23.49 -1.22
CA PHE A 65 -1.60 22.79 -2.50
C PHE A 65 -0.16 22.44 -2.91
N PHE A 66 0.79 23.37 -2.81
CA PHE A 66 2.19 23.07 -3.13
C PHE A 66 2.83 22.07 -2.16
N ILE A 67 2.53 22.17 -0.86
CA ILE A 67 2.95 21.17 0.13
C ILE A 67 2.38 19.79 -0.25
N ALA A 68 1.10 19.72 -0.61
CA ALA A 68 0.45 18.50 -1.06
C ALA A 68 1.14 17.89 -2.28
N THR A 69 1.45 18.70 -3.31
CA THR A 69 2.15 18.20 -4.51
C THR A 69 3.52 17.58 -4.17
N ARG A 70 4.24 18.16 -3.20
CA ARG A 70 5.52 17.62 -2.71
C ARG A 70 5.33 16.35 -1.87
N LEU A 71 4.27 16.26 -1.06
CA LEU A 71 3.92 15.04 -0.34
C LEU A 71 3.68 13.88 -1.31
N MET A 72 3.05 14.12 -2.46
CA MET A 72 2.77 13.09 -3.47
C MET A 72 4.03 12.54 -4.15
N ALA A 73 5.20 13.16 -4.00
CA ALA A 73 6.46 12.58 -4.49
C ALA A 73 6.79 11.25 -3.81
N LYS A 74 6.41 11.09 -2.53
CA LYS A 74 6.61 9.84 -1.79
C LYS A 74 5.50 8.83 -2.11
N ARG A 75 5.91 7.60 -2.43
CA ARG A 75 5.02 6.48 -2.75
C ARG A 75 4.00 6.19 -1.65
N SER A 76 4.48 6.03 -0.42
CA SER A 76 3.65 5.75 0.76
C SER A 76 2.59 6.82 1.00
N ASN A 77 2.92 8.09 0.73
CA ASN A 77 1.98 9.19 0.89
C ASN A 77 0.85 9.11 -0.15
N ARG A 78 1.13 8.67 -1.39
CA ARG A 78 0.10 8.46 -2.41
C ARG A 78 -0.82 7.31 -2.04
N GLU A 79 -0.28 6.22 -1.52
CA GLU A 79 -1.04 5.06 -1.05
C GLU A 79 -1.98 5.47 0.10
N ILE A 80 -1.47 6.19 1.10
CA ILE A 80 -2.28 6.69 2.21
C ILE A 80 -3.34 7.66 1.70
N PHE A 81 -2.95 8.69 0.96
CA PHE A 81 -3.86 9.74 0.49
C PHE A 81 -5.01 9.18 -0.35
N MET A 82 -4.72 8.29 -1.29
CA MET A 82 -5.73 7.68 -2.15
C MET A 82 -6.52 6.55 -1.46
N GLY A 83 -6.02 6.03 -0.34
CA GLY A 83 -6.74 5.07 0.50
C GLY A 83 -7.72 5.73 1.49
N LEU A 84 -7.68 7.06 1.64
CA LEU A 84 -8.68 7.79 2.44
C LEU A 84 -10.00 7.86 1.66
N GLU A 85 -11.06 7.34 2.27
CA GLU A 85 -12.38 7.14 1.63
C GLU A 85 -13.14 8.44 1.31
N ASP A 86 -12.84 9.53 2.03
CA ASP A 86 -13.53 10.83 1.91
C ASP A 86 -12.54 11.96 1.59
N SER A 87 -12.97 12.87 0.71
CA SER A 87 -12.31 14.14 0.41
C SER A 87 -12.08 15.00 1.66
N ALA A 88 -12.97 14.96 2.65
CA ALA A 88 -12.77 15.68 3.92
C ALA A 88 -11.55 15.13 4.68
N LEU A 89 -11.43 13.80 4.77
CA LEU A 89 -10.29 13.13 5.41
C LEU A 89 -8.99 13.39 4.65
N GLN A 90 -9.04 13.38 3.32
CA GLN A 90 -7.91 13.75 2.46
C GLN A 90 -7.43 15.18 2.75
N LEU A 91 -8.35 16.13 2.83
CA LEU A 91 -8.03 17.53 3.10
C LEU A 91 -7.45 17.72 4.51
N ASP A 92 -8.03 17.10 5.52
CA ASP A 92 -7.54 17.22 6.90
C ASP A 92 -6.18 16.54 7.07
N TRP A 93 -5.95 15.41 6.42
CA TRP A 93 -4.64 14.78 6.35
C TRP A 93 -3.59 15.73 5.75
N LEU A 94 -3.91 16.46 4.67
CA LEU A 94 -3.00 17.46 4.12
C LEU A 94 -2.72 18.61 5.09
N LYS A 95 -3.74 19.12 5.79
CA LYS A 95 -3.58 20.19 6.79
C LYS A 95 -2.67 19.78 7.94
N THR A 96 -2.81 18.57 8.47
CA THR A 96 -1.92 18.08 9.55
C THR A 96 -0.46 18.08 9.13
N HIS A 97 -0.18 17.70 7.89
CA HIS A 97 1.17 17.69 7.33
C HIS A 97 1.66 19.10 7.00
N SER A 98 0.78 20.00 6.56
CA SER A 98 1.11 21.42 6.36
C SER A 98 1.52 22.10 7.67
N LEU A 99 0.77 21.87 8.76
CA LEU A 99 1.10 22.43 10.07
C LEU A 99 2.45 21.91 10.58
N ALA A 100 2.71 20.60 10.42
CA ALA A 100 4.00 20.01 10.77
C ALA A 100 5.15 20.58 9.92
N TYR A 101 4.90 20.83 8.62
CA TYR A 101 5.86 21.41 7.70
C TYR A 101 6.23 22.86 8.09
N VAL A 102 5.23 23.69 8.38
CA VAL A 102 5.44 25.09 8.82
C VAL A 102 6.17 25.12 10.17
N SER A 103 5.80 24.25 11.11
CA SER A 103 6.49 24.13 12.41
C SER A 103 7.96 23.70 12.27
N GLY A 104 8.25 22.76 11.36
CA GLY A 104 9.62 22.33 11.06
C GLY A 104 10.47 23.42 10.41
N TYR A 105 9.86 24.27 9.57
CA TYR A 105 10.53 25.41 8.95
C TYR A 105 10.83 26.53 9.96
N LEU A 106 9.88 26.88 10.83
CA LEU A 106 10.11 27.90 11.87
C LEU A 106 11.22 27.48 12.86
N THR A 107 11.23 26.20 13.26
CA THR A 107 12.25 25.68 14.18
C THR A 107 13.65 25.58 13.56
N ALA A 108 13.75 25.45 12.23
CA ALA A 108 15.02 25.52 11.52
C ALA A 108 15.57 26.95 11.41
N GLN A 109 14.70 27.96 11.29
CA GLN A 109 15.08 29.37 11.14
C GLN A 109 15.45 30.04 12.48
N LEU A 110 14.94 29.56 13.61
CA LEU A 110 15.22 30.09 14.96
C LEU A 110 16.50 29.54 15.62
N LYS A 111 17.28 28.72 14.91
CA LYS A 111 18.57 28.17 15.37
C LYS A 111 19.80 28.92 14.83
N VAL A 112 19.64 30.19 14.45
CA VAL A 112 20.74 31.07 14.03
C VAL A 112 21.09 32.03 15.16
#